data_AF-A0A0Q8RDU2-F1
#
_entry.id   AF-A0A0Q8RDU2-F1
#
_cell.length_a   1.000
_cell.length_b   1.000
_cell.length_c   1.000
_cell.angle_alpha   90.00
_cell.angle_beta   90.00
_cell.angle_gamma   90.00
#
_symmetry.space_group_name_H-M   'P 1'
#
loop_
_entity.id
_entity.type
_entity.pdbx_description
1 polymer ?
#
loop_
_entity_poly.entity_id
_entity_poly.type
_entity_poly.pdbx_seq_one_letter_code
_entity_poly.pdbx_strand_id
1 'polypeptide(L)'
;MMSVYKLALPLLLAFHGLAAAAEPSRISVQTLAAGKEVARIMLPIGQQHNVQVEANQVEQDSRGTTHARGNVRVIIRTGGAATTIAGEEIIIKRKVLDTRELAAIRALEGMGAPGKRDAARDRKELARLKTIVASHGWPGTRFAGPELSQNAFAVLMRMPEKELEALLPALREAQAENDVPGTQLAQAEDRLRIAKGLPQRYGTQLAGGKPVVIEDANELNIRRKMMGLPPMPVSSGQ
;
A
#
# COMPACT_ATOMS: atom_id res chain seq x y z
N MET A 1 14.85 -25.91 25.58
CA MET A 1 15.84 -26.67 24.80
C MET A 1 15.95 -26.00 23.43
N MET A 2 16.94 -25.12 23.24
CA MET A 2 17.16 -24.42 21.97
C MET A 2 17.94 -25.36 21.05
N SER A 3 17.32 -25.85 19.98
CA SER A 3 18.05 -26.61 18.96
C SER A 3 18.77 -25.62 18.06
N VAL A 4 20.06 -25.40 18.32
CA VAL A 4 20.95 -24.60 17.50
C VAL A 4 21.54 -25.51 16.43
N TYR A 5 20.99 -25.50 15.22
CA TYR A 5 21.66 -26.09 14.06
C TYR A 5 22.62 -25.06 13.46
N LYS A 6 23.90 -25.14 13.85
CA LYS A 6 25.02 -24.57 13.10
C LYS A 6 25.50 -25.63 12.11
N LEU A 7 25.18 -25.47 10.83
CA LEU A 7 25.89 -26.09 9.71
C LEU A 7 25.74 -25.17 8.50
N ALA A 8 26.86 -24.57 8.09
CA ALA A 8 26.96 -23.77 6.88
C ALA A 8 27.00 -24.72 5.67
N LEU A 9 25.91 -24.74 4.93
CA LEU A 9 25.78 -25.27 3.57
C LEU A 9 24.82 -24.31 2.87
N PRO A 10 25.02 -23.92 1.59
CA PRO A 10 24.00 -23.18 0.86
C PRO A 10 22.77 -24.07 0.73
N LEU A 11 21.86 -23.96 1.70
CA LEU A 11 20.67 -24.80 1.79
C LEU A 11 19.62 -24.16 0.89
N LEU A 12 19.44 -24.75 -0.29
CA LEU A 12 18.34 -24.40 -1.19
C LEU A 12 17.02 -24.82 -0.53
N LEU A 13 16.39 -23.90 0.21
CA LEU A 13 15.10 -24.14 0.84
C LEU A 13 14.00 -23.80 -0.18
N ALA A 14 13.50 -24.82 -0.88
CA ALA A 14 12.32 -24.71 -1.71
C ALA A 14 11.07 -25.03 -0.89
N PHE A 15 10.27 -24.01 -0.57
CA PHE A 15 8.94 -24.20 0.02
C PHE A 15 8.01 -24.87 -1.00
N HIS A 16 7.72 -26.15 -0.80
CA HIS A 16 6.70 -26.88 -1.54
C HIS A 16 5.51 -27.11 -0.61
N GLY A 17 4.52 -26.22 -0.63
CA GLY A 17 3.21 -26.52 -0.08
C GLY A 17 2.47 -27.49 -1.01
N LEU A 18 2.08 -28.65 -0.51
CA LEU A 18 1.12 -29.55 -1.17
C LEU A 18 -0.15 -28.77 -1.56
N ALA A 19 -0.75 -29.15 -2.70
CA ALA A 19 -1.90 -28.50 -3.33
C ALA A 19 -3.23 -28.59 -2.54
N ALA A 20 -3.27 -28.02 -1.34
CA ALA A 20 -4.47 -27.37 -0.83
C ALA A 20 -4.50 -25.95 -1.42
N ALA A 21 -5.67 -25.42 -1.76
CA ALA A 21 -5.79 -24.01 -2.14
C ALA A 21 -5.11 -23.16 -1.05
N ALA A 22 -3.98 -22.55 -1.37
CA ALA A 22 -3.14 -21.90 -0.39
C ALA A 22 -3.97 -20.88 0.39
N GLU A 23 -4.00 -20.98 1.72
CA GLU A 23 -4.81 -20.09 2.54
C GLU A 23 -4.48 -18.62 2.20
N PRO A 24 -5.50 -17.76 1.98
CA PRO A 24 -5.29 -16.39 1.58
C PRO A 24 -4.43 -15.70 2.63
N SER A 25 -3.29 -15.18 2.18
CA SER A 25 -2.27 -14.68 3.10
C SER A 25 -1.70 -13.38 2.59
N ARG A 26 -1.35 -12.52 3.54
CA ARG A 26 -0.58 -11.31 3.31
C ARG A 26 0.89 -11.66 3.44
N ILE A 27 1.64 -11.49 2.34
CA ILE A 27 3.07 -11.74 2.29
C ILE A 27 3.80 -10.42 2.06
N SER A 28 4.74 -10.09 2.95
CA SER A 28 5.64 -8.96 2.79
C SER A 28 7.08 -9.43 2.66
N VAL A 29 7.84 -8.87 1.72
CA VAL A 29 9.28 -9.06 1.60
C VAL A 29 9.96 -7.73 1.95
N GLN A 30 10.73 -7.71 3.03
CA GLN A 30 11.41 -6.54 3.59
C GLN A 30 12.90 -6.69 3.33
N THR A 31 13.49 -5.73 2.62
CA THR A 31 14.95 -5.65 2.44
C THR A 31 15.51 -4.72 3.49
N LEU A 32 16.54 -5.19 4.20
CA LEU A 32 17.21 -4.44 5.26
C LEU A 32 18.63 -4.08 4.82
N ALA A 33 19.09 -2.92 5.27
CA ALA A 33 20.49 -2.51 5.23
C ALA A 33 20.92 -2.08 6.63
N ALA A 34 21.98 -2.72 7.16
CA ALA A 34 22.45 -2.50 8.53
C ALA A 34 21.31 -2.59 9.59
N GLY A 35 20.44 -3.59 9.46
CA GLY A 35 19.30 -3.82 10.35
C GLY A 35 18.12 -2.85 10.20
N LYS A 36 18.18 -1.90 9.25
CA LYS A 36 17.08 -0.96 8.97
C LYS A 36 16.35 -1.34 7.68
N GLU A 37 15.02 -1.33 7.71
CA GLU A 37 14.22 -1.55 6.50
C GLU A 37 14.46 -0.42 5.50
N VAL A 38 14.91 -0.78 4.31
CA VAL A 38 15.14 0.16 3.20
C VAL A 38 14.15 -0.01 2.06
N ALA A 39 13.52 -1.19 1.97
CA ALA A 39 12.46 -1.45 1.00
C ALA A 39 11.50 -2.51 1.55
N ARG A 40 10.24 -2.43 1.12
CA ARG A 40 9.22 -3.45 1.37
C ARG A 40 8.35 -3.64 0.15
N ILE A 41 8.11 -4.89 -0.20
CA ILE A 41 7.19 -5.29 -1.25
C ILE A 41 6.06 -6.12 -0.63
N MET A 42 4.83 -5.82 -1.00
CA MET A 42 3.64 -6.60 -0.64
C MET A 42 3.24 -7.45 -1.83
N LEU A 43 3.08 -8.75 -1.64
CA LEU A 43 2.60 -9.63 -2.71
C LEU A 43 1.07 -9.50 -2.88
N PRO A 44 0.55 -9.60 -4.11
CA PRO A 44 -0.89 -9.54 -4.37
C PRO A 44 -1.69 -10.56 -3.55
N ILE A 45 -2.66 -10.08 -2.77
CA ILE A 45 -3.50 -10.98 -1.97
C ILE A 45 -4.41 -11.81 -2.90
N GLY A 46 -4.64 -13.08 -2.57
CA GLY A 46 -5.55 -13.96 -3.30
C GLY A 46 -4.90 -14.72 -4.48
N GLN A 47 -3.65 -14.43 -4.81
CA GLN A 47 -2.88 -15.21 -5.77
C GLN A 47 -1.99 -16.23 -5.05
N GLN A 48 -1.74 -17.36 -5.71
CA GLN A 48 -0.77 -18.33 -5.21
C GLN A 48 0.64 -17.83 -5.55
N HIS A 49 1.47 -17.66 -4.51
CA HIS A 49 2.87 -17.30 -4.64
C HIS A 49 3.76 -18.48 -4.27
N ASN A 50 4.74 -18.79 -5.11
CA ASN A 50 5.85 -19.66 -4.73
C ASN A 50 7.06 -18.78 -4.41
N VAL A 51 7.52 -18.81 -3.16
CA VAL A 51 8.66 -18.02 -2.69
C VAL A 51 9.80 -18.96 -2.36
N GLN A 52 10.91 -18.83 -3.09
CA GLN A 52 12.15 -19.56 -2.84
C GLN A 52 13.19 -18.59 -2.27
N VAL A 53 13.99 -19.06 -1.32
CA VAL A 53 15.00 -18.25 -0.63
C VAL A 53 16.34 -18.98 -0.68
N GLU A 54 17.35 -18.27 -1.17
CA GLU A 54 18.75 -18.69 -1.16
C GLU A 54 19.53 -17.66 -0.34
N ALA A 55 20.32 -18.11 0.65
CA ALA A 55 21.17 -17.25 1.46
C ALA A 55 22.25 -18.06 2.18
N ASN A 56 23.24 -17.38 2.75
CA ASN A 56 24.23 -18.03 3.62
C ASN A 56 23.60 -18.53 4.93
N GLN A 57 22.59 -17.81 5.45
CA GLN A 57 21.83 -18.20 6.63
C GLN A 57 20.34 -17.93 6.42
N VAL A 58 19.49 -18.89 6.80
CA VAL A 58 18.02 -18.77 6.78
C VAL A 58 17.47 -19.28 8.12
N GLU A 59 16.72 -18.43 8.80
CA GLU A 59 16.00 -18.76 10.03
C GLU A 59 14.50 -18.59 9.79
N GLN A 60 13.69 -19.50 10.32
CA GLN A 60 12.24 -19.41 10.21
C GLN A 60 11.59 -19.61 11.57
N ASP A 61 10.64 -18.73 11.90
CA ASP A 61 9.84 -18.87 13.11
C ASP A 61 8.53 -19.64 12.85
N SER A 62 7.89 -20.08 13.93
CA SER A 62 6.59 -20.75 13.87
C SER A 62 5.43 -19.84 13.46
N ARG A 63 5.67 -18.53 13.32
CA ARG A 63 4.67 -17.51 12.97
C ARG A 63 4.70 -17.14 11.48
N GLY A 64 5.53 -17.81 10.68
CA GLY A 64 5.63 -17.56 9.24
C GLY A 64 6.57 -16.42 8.87
N THR A 65 7.49 -16.04 9.75
CA THR A 65 8.61 -15.13 9.42
C THR A 65 9.82 -15.94 8.99
N THR A 66 10.38 -15.63 7.83
CA THR A 66 11.66 -16.13 7.35
C THR A 66 12.67 -14.97 7.34
N HIS A 67 13.78 -15.12 8.05
CA HIS A 67 14.88 -14.16 8.10
C HIS A 67 16.09 -14.75 7.39
N ALA A 68 16.49 -14.15 6.28
CA ALA A 68 17.63 -14.58 5.47
C ALA A 68 18.76 -13.55 5.54
N ARG A 69 20.01 -14.01 5.66
CA ARG A 69 21.22 -13.18 5.81
C ARG A 69 22.38 -13.70 4.96
N GLY A 70 23.11 -12.77 4.33
CA GLY A 70 24.30 -12.99 3.50
C GLY A 70 23.97 -13.50 2.10
N ASN A 71 24.35 -12.74 1.06
CA ASN A 71 24.14 -13.06 -0.36
C ASN A 71 22.70 -13.54 -0.66
N VAL A 72 21.69 -12.87 -0.09
CA VAL A 72 20.32 -13.33 -0.16
C VAL A 72 19.76 -13.13 -1.57
N ARG A 73 19.11 -14.16 -2.10
CA ARG A 73 18.23 -14.09 -3.27
C ARG A 73 16.88 -14.70 -2.94
N VAL A 74 15.83 -13.90 -3.11
CA VAL A 74 14.44 -14.33 -2.97
C VAL A 74 13.81 -14.35 -4.36
N ILE A 75 13.34 -15.51 -4.79
CA ILE A 75 12.66 -15.70 -6.08
C ILE A 75 11.18 -15.90 -5.81
N ILE A 76 10.36 -14.96 -6.29
CA ILE A 76 8.91 -14.98 -6.15
C ILE A 76 8.31 -15.34 -7.50
N ARG A 77 7.51 -16.40 -7.56
CA ARG A 77 6.74 -16.76 -8.75
C ARG A 77 5.26 -16.54 -8.50
N THR A 78 4.63 -15.78 -9.39
CA THR A 78 3.21 -15.40 -9.32
C THR A 78 2.64 -15.43 -10.74
N GLY A 79 1.60 -16.23 -10.98
CA GLY A 79 0.89 -16.23 -12.27
C GLY A 79 1.78 -16.44 -13.51
N GLY A 80 2.88 -17.20 -13.39
CA GLY A 80 3.84 -17.44 -14.46
C GLY A 80 4.98 -16.42 -14.59
N ALA A 81 4.91 -15.28 -13.90
CA ALA A 81 6.01 -14.33 -13.80
C ALA A 81 6.93 -14.67 -12.62
N ALA A 82 8.24 -14.46 -12.78
CA ALA A 82 9.23 -14.61 -11.73
C ALA A 82 9.92 -13.26 -11.45
N THR A 83 10.05 -12.90 -10.19
CA THR A 83 10.78 -11.71 -9.74
C THR A 83 11.83 -12.12 -8.72
N THR A 84 13.06 -11.65 -8.90
CA THR A 84 14.16 -11.88 -7.97
C THR A 84 14.45 -10.61 -7.19
N ILE A 85 14.51 -10.73 -5.86
CA ILE A 85 14.95 -9.68 -4.96
C ILE A 85 16.27 -10.15 -4.35
N ALA A 86 17.31 -9.32 -4.42
CA ALA A 86 18.61 -9.61 -3.84
C ALA A 86 18.99 -8.58 -2.78
N GLY A 87 19.79 -9.00 -1.80
CA GLY A 87 20.29 -8.12 -0.74
C GLY A 87 21.13 -8.86 0.30
N GLU A 88 21.64 -8.13 1.28
CA GLU A 88 22.40 -8.73 2.38
C GLU A 88 21.51 -9.31 3.48
N GLU A 89 20.34 -8.71 3.71
CA GLU A 89 19.40 -9.12 4.74
C GLU A 89 17.98 -8.94 4.23
N ILE A 90 17.19 -10.00 4.25
CA ILE A 90 15.78 -9.97 3.82
C ILE A 90 14.92 -10.70 4.85
N ILE A 91 13.79 -10.09 5.21
CA ILE A 91 12.76 -10.68 6.06
C ILE A 91 11.50 -10.87 5.23
N ILE A 92 11.02 -12.11 5.14
CA ILE A 92 9.74 -12.46 4.53
C ILE A 92 8.77 -12.74 5.67
N LYS A 93 7.61 -12.09 5.68
CA LYS A 93 6.54 -12.37 6.64
C LYS A 93 5.32 -12.85 5.90
N ARG A 94 4.78 -14.01 6.29
CA ARG A 94 3.49 -14.52 5.82
C ARG A 94 2.50 -14.55 6.97
N LYS A 95 1.40 -13.80 6.84
CA LYS A 95 0.26 -13.85 7.74
C LYS A 95 -0.95 -14.43 7.00
N VAL A 96 -1.52 -15.52 7.50
CA VAL A 96 -2.83 -16.00 7.03
C VAL A 96 -3.90 -15.00 7.46
N LEU A 97 -4.77 -14.63 6.53
CA LEU A 97 -5.82 -13.65 6.80
C LEU A 97 -6.95 -14.28 7.61
N ASP A 98 -7.38 -13.58 8.66
CA ASP A 98 -8.59 -13.97 9.38
C ASP A 98 -9.87 -13.66 8.58
N THR A 99 -11.02 -14.11 9.07
CA THR A 99 -12.31 -13.92 8.40
C THR A 99 -12.66 -12.45 8.17
N ARG A 100 -12.31 -11.54 9.09
CA ARG A 100 -12.59 -10.11 8.98
C ARG A 100 -11.68 -9.46 7.95
N GLU A 101 -10.39 -9.78 7.99
CA GLU A 101 -9.41 -9.31 7.00
C GLU A 101 -9.80 -9.78 5.59
N LEU A 102 -10.16 -11.05 5.43
CA LEU A 102 -10.58 -11.59 4.14
C LEU A 102 -11.85 -10.91 3.62
N ALA A 103 -12.81 -10.62 4.49
CA ALA A 103 -14.02 -9.88 4.12
C ALA A 103 -13.70 -8.44 3.69
N ALA A 104 -12.77 -7.76 4.37
CA ALA A 104 -12.32 -6.43 3.99
C ALA A 104 -11.62 -6.43 2.61
N ILE A 105 -10.72 -7.38 2.35
CA ILE A 105 -10.06 -7.54 1.06
C ILE A 105 -11.08 -7.74 -0.07
N ARG A 106 -12.03 -8.66 0.09
CA ARG A 106 -13.10 -8.89 -0.89
C ARG A 106 -13.98 -7.67 -1.13
N ALA A 107 -14.24 -6.89 -0.08
CA ALA A 107 -14.98 -5.64 -0.21
C ALA A 107 -14.22 -4.62 -1.07
N LEU A 108 -12.89 -4.51 -0.91
CA LEU A 108 -12.04 -3.61 -1.69
C LEU A 108 -11.88 -4.06 -3.16
N GLU A 109 -11.82 -5.36 -3.42
CA GLU A 109 -11.84 -5.92 -4.78
C GLU A 109 -13.08 -5.46 -5.54
N GLY A 110 -14.25 -5.47 -4.88
CA GLY A 110 -15.51 -5.02 -5.47
C GLY A 110 -15.61 -3.52 -5.74
N MET A 111 -14.80 -2.68 -5.07
CA MET A 111 -14.86 -1.21 -5.21
C MET A 111 -14.26 -0.71 -6.54
N GLY A 112 -13.35 -1.48 -7.16
CA GLY A 112 -12.73 -1.15 -8.45
C GLY A 112 -13.44 -1.75 -9.66
N ALA A 113 -14.51 -2.54 -9.45
CA ALA A 113 -15.10 -3.36 -10.51
C ALA A 113 -15.69 -2.52 -11.66
N PRO A 114 -15.46 -2.88 -12.93
CA PRO A 114 -16.07 -2.21 -14.08
C PRO A 114 -17.60 -2.33 -14.04
N GLY A 115 -18.30 -1.34 -14.60
CA GLY A 115 -19.76 -1.35 -14.68
C GLY A 115 -20.40 0.02 -14.45
N LYS A 116 -21.73 0.08 -14.57
CA LYS A 116 -22.51 1.29 -14.33
C LYS A 116 -22.29 1.77 -12.90
N ARG A 117 -21.95 3.05 -12.77
CA ARG A 117 -21.80 3.74 -11.50
C ARG A 117 -23.07 4.54 -11.26
N ASP A 118 -23.64 4.40 -10.06
CA ASP A 118 -24.80 5.15 -9.62
C ASP A 118 -24.71 5.45 -8.12
N ALA A 119 -25.61 6.30 -7.64
CA ALA A 119 -25.62 6.71 -6.24
C ALA A 119 -25.84 5.55 -5.26
N ALA A 120 -26.51 4.46 -5.67
CA ALA A 120 -26.74 3.31 -4.80
C ALA A 120 -25.44 2.52 -4.59
N ARG A 121 -24.67 2.30 -5.66
CA ARG A 121 -23.35 1.70 -5.60
C ARG A 121 -22.40 2.52 -4.74
N ASP A 122 -22.35 3.84 -4.94
CA ASP A 122 -21.46 4.74 -4.22
C ASP A 122 -21.74 4.72 -2.71
N ARG A 123 -23.02 4.75 -2.31
CA ARG A 123 -23.41 4.61 -0.89
C ARG A 123 -22.97 3.27 -0.29
N LYS A 124 -23.09 2.18 -1.05
CA LYS A 124 -22.70 0.83 -0.59
C LYS A 124 -21.19 0.70 -0.44
N GLU A 125 -20.43 1.22 -1.39
CA GLU A 125 -18.96 1.23 -1.34
C GLU A 125 -18.45 2.12 -0.20
N LEU A 126 -19.06 3.30 0.01
CA LEU A 126 -18.75 4.16 1.15
C LEU A 126 -19.01 3.48 2.49
N ALA A 127 -20.17 2.86 2.66
CA ALA A 127 -20.53 2.16 3.90
C ALA A 127 -19.49 1.07 4.22
N ARG A 128 -19.08 0.30 3.20
CA ARG A 128 -18.04 -0.72 3.34
C ARG A 128 -16.68 -0.11 3.68
N LEU A 129 -16.27 0.95 2.98
CA LEU A 129 -15.01 1.64 3.25
C LEU A 129 -14.96 2.16 4.69
N LYS A 130 -16.05 2.76 5.18
CA LYS A 130 -16.16 3.19 6.59
C LYS A 130 -15.98 2.03 7.57
N THR A 131 -16.62 0.89 7.32
CA THR A 131 -16.46 -0.31 8.16
C THR A 131 -15.01 -0.80 8.19
N ILE A 132 -14.34 -0.80 7.03
CA ILE A 132 -12.93 -1.18 6.91
C ILE A 132 -12.06 -0.21 7.70
N VAL A 133 -12.24 1.11 7.48
CA VAL A 133 -11.48 2.15 8.18
C VAL A 133 -11.65 2.07 9.69
N ALA A 134 -12.88 1.85 10.17
CA ALA A 134 -13.16 1.71 11.59
C ALA A 134 -12.52 0.47 12.23
N SER A 135 -12.33 -0.61 11.45
CA SER A 135 -11.83 -1.89 11.98
C SER A 135 -10.32 -2.08 11.80
N HIS A 136 -9.75 -1.47 10.76
CA HIS A 136 -8.38 -1.76 10.29
C HIS A 136 -7.54 -0.50 10.03
N GLY A 137 -8.10 0.70 10.24
CA GLY A 137 -7.50 1.94 9.75
C GLY A 137 -7.64 2.06 8.23
N TRP A 138 -7.02 3.10 7.66
CA TRP A 138 -7.08 3.28 6.21
C TRP A 138 -6.46 2.06 5.49
N PRO A 139 -7.14 1.47 4.49
CA PRO A 139 -6.67 0.26 3.81
C PRO A 139 -5.54 0.58 2.83
N GLY A 140 -4.39 0.99 3.36
CA GLY A 140 -3.17 1.31 2.60
C GLY A 140 -2.47 0.08 2.03
N THR A 141 -1.29 0.30 1.48
CA THR A 141 -0.52 -0.70 0.72
C THR A 141 -0.16 -1.94 1.56
N ARG A 142 0.18 -1.76 2.83
CA ARG A 142 0.52 -2.85 3.76
C ARG A 142 -0.67 -3.73 4.08
N PHE A 143 -1.87 -3.15 4.19
CA PHE A 143 -3.07 -3.92 4.48
C PHE A 143 -3.66 -4.56 3.22
N ALA A 144 -3.88 -3.75 2.19
CA ALA A 144 -4.67 -4.10 1.01
C ALA A 144 -3.84 -4.41 -0.23
N GLY A 145 -2.56 -4.03 -0.26
CA GLY A 145 -1.79 -3.95 -1.49
C GLY A 145 -2.09 -2.65 -2.27
N PRO A 146 -1.23 -2.29 -3.25
CA PRO A 146 -1.30 -0.99 -3.92
C PRO A 146 -2.60 -0.82 -4.75
N GLU A 147 -3.06 -1.86 -5.42
CA GLU A 147 -4.26 -1.82 -6.26
C GLU A 147 -5.54 -1.60 -5.44
N LEU A 148 -5.73 -2.39 -4.38
CA LEU A 148 -6.91 -2.27 -3.53
C LEU A 148 -6.88 -0.99 -2.68
N SER A 149 -5.70 -0.53 -2.28
CA SER A 149 -5.54 0.80 -1.68
C SER A 149 -5.96 1.91 -2.63
N GLN A 150 -5.63 1.80 -3.92
CA GLN A 150 -6.07 2.74 -4.94
C GLN A 150 -7.60 2.69 -5.14
N ASN A 151 -8.22 1.51 -5.07
CA ASN A 151 -9.69 1.39 -5.11
C ASN A 151 -10.36 2.15 -3.96
N ALA A 152 -9.85 2.00 -2.73
CA ALA A 152 -10.35 2.74 -1.57
C ALA A 152 -10.25 4.26 -1.76
N PHE A 153 -9.11 4.73 -2.27
CA PHE A 153 -8.91 6.15 -2.57
C PHE A 153 -9.86 6.66 -3.66
N ALA A 154 -10.06 5.88 -4.72
CA ALA A 154 -11.01 6.21 -5.78
C ALA A 154 -12.46 6.28 -5.28
N VAL A 155 -12.84 5.47 -4.29
CA VAL A 155 -14.14 5.62 -3.59
C VAL A 155 -14.16 6.97 -2.88
N LEU A 156 -13.21 7.25 -1.99
CA LEU A 156 -13.15 8.47 -1.19
C LEU A 156 -13.28 9.76 -2.04
N MET A 157 -12.55 9.85 -3.14
CA MET A 157 -12.52 11.04 -3.99
C MET A 157 -13.86 11.37 -4.67
N ARG A 158 -14.79 10.42 -4.72
CA ARG A 158 -16.13 10.58 -5.30
C ARG A 158 -17.20 10.92 -4.25
N MET A 159 -16.84 10.88 -2.98
CA MET A 159 -17.80 11.04 -1.88
C MET A 159 -18.13 12.51 -1.64
N PRO A 160 -19.32 12.81 -1.07
CA PRO A 160 -19.63 14.15 -0.59
C PRO A 160 -18.57 14.67 0.40
N GLU A 161 -18.46 15.98 0.49
CA GLU A 161 -17.43 16.69 1.26
C GLU A 161 -17.42 16.26 2.72
N LYS A 162 -18.60 16.10 3.32
CA LYS A 162 -18.77 15.63 4.70
C LYS A 162 -18.12 14.26 4.93
N GLU A 163 -18.21 13.38 3.94
CA GLU A 163 -17.70 12.01 4.04
C GLU A 163 -16.20 11.94 3.75
N LEU A 164 -15.73 12.76 2.80
CA LEU A 164 -14.31 13.00 2.59
C LEU A 164 -13.66 13.50 3.88
N GLU A 165 -14.24 14.53 4.51
CA GLU A 165 -13.75 15.12 5.74
C GLU A 165 -13.69 14.12 6.90
N ALA A 166 -14.71 13.28 7.04
CA ALA A 166 -14.76 12.26 8.09
C ALA A 166 -13.66 11.18 7.94
N LEU A 167 -13.26 10.85 6.72
CA LEU A 167 -12.26 9.81 6.46
C LEU A 167 -10.82 10.36 6.29
N LEU A 168 -10.67 11.67 6.11
CA LEU A 168 -9.38 12.32 5.88
C LEU A 168 -8.35 12.07 7.01
N PRO A 169 -8.71 12.04 8.32
CA PRO A 169 -7.75 11.71 9.37
C PRO A 169 -7.07 10.35 9.18
N ALA A 170 -7.83 9.31 8.83
CA ALA A 170 -7.28 7.97 8.60
C ALA A 170 -6.33 7.95 7.40
N LEU A 171 -6.63 8.71 6.34
CA LEU A 171 -5.73 8.85 5.19
C LEU A 171 -4.44 9.57 5.57
N ARG A 172 -4.50 10.59 6.45
CA ARG A 172 -3.31 11.28 6.97
C ARG A 172 -2.42 10.37 7.78
N GLU A 173 -3.00 9.57 8.67
CA GLU A 173 -2.27 8.58 9.47
C GLU A 173 -1.55 7.58 8.56
N ALA A 174 -2.25 7.01 7.57
CA ALA A 174 -1.62 6.12 6.61
C ALA A 174 -0.51 6.79 5.78
N GLN A 175 -0.66 8.08 5.43
CA GLN A 175 0.39 8.80 4.70
C GLN A 175 1.60 9.07 5.57
N ALA A 176 1.41 9.43 6.84
CA ALA A 176 2.49 9.64 7.80
C ALA A 176 3.34 8.37 8.00
N GLU A 177 2.71 7.20 7.88
CA GLU A 177 3.41 5.91 7.90
C GLU A 177 3.98 5.47 6.54
N ASN A 178 3.88 6.29 5.50
CA ASN A 178 4.23 5.96 4.11
C ASN A 178 3.46 4.74 3.55
N ASP A 179 2.23 4.52 4.00
CA ASP A 179 1.38 3.42 3.55
C ASP A 179 0.48 3.79 2.35
N VAL A 180 0.36 5.09 2.07
CA VAL A 180 -0.27 5.65 0.86
C VAL A 180 0.62 6.70 0.21
N PRO A 181 0.52 6.90 -1.12
CA PRO A 181 1.23 7.97 -1.80
C PRO A 181 0.86 9.37 -1.27
N GLY A 182 1.84 10.25 -1.08
CA GLY A 182 1.59 11.64 -0.70
C GLY A 182 0.70 12.39 -1.71
N THR A 183 0.75 12.00 -2.99
CA THR A 183 -0.12 12.54 -4.04
C THR A 183 -1.61 12.33 -3.76
N GLN A 184 -1.99 11.20 -3.16
CA GLN A 184 -3.37 10.91 -2.79
C GLN A 184 -3.86 11.85 -1.67
N LEU A 185 -3.05 12.02 -0.61
CA LEU A 185 -3.39 12.93 0.48
C LEU A 185 -3.49 14.37 -0.03
N ALA A 186 -2.55 14.83 -0.84
CA ALA A 186 -2.56 16.18 -1.40
C ALA A 186 -3.83 16.48 -2.21
N GLN A 187 -4.28 15.52 -3.03
CA GLN A 187 -5.53 15.62 -3.80
C GLN A 187 -6.77 15.70 -2.89
N ALA A 188 -6.83 14.86 -1.86
CA ALA A 188 -7.93 14.85 -0.90
C ALA A 188 -8.01 16.16 -0.10
N GLU A 189 -6.86 16.67 0.38
CA GLU A 189 -6.81 17.94 1.12
C GLU A 189 -7.26 19.13 0.26
N ASP A 190 -6.71 19.27 -0.93
CA ASP A 190 -7.06 20.40 -1.81
C ASP A 190 -8.53 20.34 -2.24
N ARG A 191 -9.07 19.15 -2.52
CA ARG A 191 -10.50 18.98 -2.83
C ARG A 191 -11.37 19.48 -1.68
N LEU A 192 -11.08 19.10 -0.44
CA LEU A 192 -11.84 19.54 0.73
C LEU A 192 -11.69 21.05 0.97
N ARG A 193 -10.48 21.60 0.76
CA ARG A 193 -10.22 23.04 0.95
C ARG A 193 -11.00 23.89 -0.03
N ILE A 194 -11.01 23.53 -1.32
CA ILE A 194 -11.81 24.24 -2.33
C ILE A 194 -13.29 24.21 -1.96
N ALA A 195 -13.80 23.05 -1.53
CA ALA A 195 -15.20 22.93 -1.15
C ALA A 195 -15.56 23.82 0.06
N LYS A 196 -14.59 24.18 0.89
CA LYS A 196 -14.73 25.12 2.02
C LYS A 196 -14.42 26.57 1.64
N GLY A 197 -14.20 26.88 0.36
CA GLY A 197 -13.80 28.21 -0.10
C GLY A 197 -12.39 28.62 0.32
N LEU A 198 -11.55 27.67 0.72
CA LEU A 198 -10.17 27.90 1.14
C LEU A 198 -9.20 27.71 -0.03
N PRO A 199 -8.10 28.47 -0.06
CA PRO A 199 -7.07 28.28 -1.08
C PRO A 199 -6.37 26.92 -0.92
N GLN A 200 -5.96 26.31 -2.03
CA GLN A 200 -5.27 25.01 -2.08
C GLN A 200 -3.87 25.07 -1.47
N ARG A 201 -3.39 23.95 -0.94
CA ARG A 201 -2.01 23.83 -0.41
C ARG A 201 -1.04 23.31 -1.45
N TYR A 202 -1.50 22.39 -2.29
CA TYR A 202 -0.66 21.65 -3.23
C TYR A 202 -1.00 21.93 -4.70
N GLY A 203 -2.10 22.62 -4.98
CA GLY A 203 -2.51 23.01 -6.34
C GLY A 203 -2.88 21.82 -7.22
N THR A 204 -3.52 20.79 -6.65
CA THR A 204 -3.87 19.55 -7.36
C THR A 204 -5.18 19.63 -8.12
N GLN A 205 -6.08 20.55 -7.75
CA GLN A 205 -7.37 20.75 -8.42
C GLN A 205 -7.26 21.87 -9.45
N LEU A 206 -7.76 21.60 -10.65
CA LEU A 206 -7.68 22.49 -11.81
C LEU A 206 -9.08 22.95 -12.24
N ALA A 207 -9.21 24.23 -12.62
CA ALA A 207 -10.36 24.81 -13.30
C ALA A 207 -9.88 25.47 -14.60
N GLY A 208 -10.44 25.07 -15.76
CA GLY A 208 -9.99 25.55 -17.06
C GLY A 208 -8.50 25.29 -17.36
N GLY A 209 -7.94 24.20 -16.81
CA GLY A 209 -6.53 23.83 -16.96
C GLY A 209 -5.54 24.57 -16.05
N LYS A 210 -6.01 25.47 -15.19
CA LYS A 210 -5.19 26.20 -14.21
C LYS A 210 -5.57 25.80 -12.78
N PRO A 211 -4.63 25.78 -11.82
CA PRO A 211 -5.00 25.61 -10.42
C PRO A 211 -5.98 26.70 -9.97
N VAL A 212 -6.94 26.30 -9.16
CA VAL A 212 -7.69 27.24 -8.32
C VAL A 212 -6.72 27.92 -7.33
N VAL A 213 -7.12 29.03 -6.71
CA VAL A 213 -6.34 29.83 -5.74
C VAL A 213 -5.47 28.97 -4.80
N ILE A 214 -4.20 29.35 -4.63
CA ILE A 214 -3.19 28.64 -3.84
C ILE A 214 -2.79 29.50 -2.62
N GLU A 215 -2.64 28.88 -1.45
CA GLU A 215 -2.45 29.54 -0.14
C GLU A 215 -1.10 30.27 -0.02
N ASP A 216 -0.11 29.85 -0.79
CA ASP A 216 1.19 30.51 -0.95
C ASP A 216 1.92 29.90 -2.15
N ALA A 217 2.09 30.64 -3.24
CA ALA A 217 2.73 30.14 -4.45
C ALA A 217 4.26 29.96 -4.30
N ASN A 218 4.91 30.70 -3.39
CA ASN A 218 6.37 30.69 -3.26
C ASN A 218 6.87 29.38 -2.65
N GLU A 219 6.16 28.86 -1.64
CA GLU A 219 6.50 27.59 -0.99
C GLU A 219 5.82 26.37 -1.61
N LEU A 220 4.99 26.56 -2.64
CA LEU A 220 4.21 25.49 -3.27
C LEU A 220 5.08 24.30 -3.69
N ASN A 221 6.20 24.56 -4.37
CA ASN A 221 7.06 23.50 -4.88
C ASN A 221 7.80 22.75 -3.76
N ILE A 222 8.04 23.39 -2.61
CA ILE A 222 8.59 22.72 -1.42
C ILE A 222 7.56 21.72 -0.88
N ARG A 223 6.31 22.17 -0.68
CA ARG A 223 5.22 21.29 -0.21
C ARG A 223 4.95 20.15 -1.18
N ARG A 224 4.94 20.42 -2.49
CA ARG A 224 4.75 19.41 -3.54
C ARG A 224 5.85 18.36 -3.52
N LYS A 225 7.12 18.77 -3.40
CA LYS A 225 8.26 17.85 -3.28
C LYS A 225 8.12 16.92 -2.09
N MET A 226 7.71 17.43 -0.92
CA MET A 226 7.49 16.60 0.27
C MET A 226 6.39 15.54 0.08
N MET A 227 5.41 15.80 -0.79
CA MET A 227 4.33 14.84 -1.12
C MET A 227 4.63 13.95 -2.33
N GLY A 228 5.83 14.05 -2.92
CA GLY A 228 6.20 13.33 -4.14
C GLY A 228 5.48 13.84 -5.41
N LEU A 229 4.96 15.07 -5.39
CA LEU A 229 4.38 15.73 -6.55
C LEU A 229 5.47 16.41 -7.40
N PRO A 230 5.36 16.41 -8.74
CA PRO A 230 6.25 17.20 -9.60
C PRO A 230 6.06 18.70 -9.33
N PRO A 231 7.07 19.55 -9.55
CA PRO A 231 6.90 21.00 -9.41
C PRO A 231 5.81 21.52 -10.36
N MET A 232 5.11 22.59 -9.97
CA MET A 232 4.21 23.28 -10.88
C MET A 232 5.03 24.04 -11.93
N PRO A 233 4.60 24.04 -13.20
CA PRO A 233 5.19 24.93 -14.20
C PRO A 233 5.08 26.37 -13.69
N VAL A 234 6.19 27.10 -13.74
CA VAL A 234 6.13 28.56 -13.56
C VAL A 234 5.25 29.10 -14.67
N SER A 235 4.10 29.65 -14.32
CA SER A 235 3.34 30.47 -15.24
C SER A 235 4.20 31.68 -15.56
N SER A 236 4.80 31.72 -16.76
CA SER A 236 5.35 32.93 -17.34
C SER A 236 4.28 34.01 -17.18
N GLY A 237 4.62 35.11 -16.50
CA GLY A 237 3.68 36.18 -16.19
C GLY A 237 2.86 36.61 -17.41
N GLN A 238 1.59 36.89 -17.16
CA GLN A 238 0.83 37.86 -17.95
C GLN A 238 0.79 39.15 -17.17
#